data_AF-A0A0F9NQ70-F1
#
_entry.id   AF-A0A0F9NQ70-F1
#
_cell.length_a   1.000
_cell.length_b   1.000
_cell.length_c   1.000
_cell.angle_alpha   90.00
_cell.angle_beta   90.00
_cell.angle_gamma   90.00
#
_symmetry.space_group_name_H-M   'P 1'
#
loop_
_entity.id
_entity.type
_entity.pdbx_description
1 polymer ?
#
loop_
_entity_poly.entity_id
_entity_poly.type
_entity_poly.pdbx_seq_one_letter_code
_entity_poly.pdbx_strand_id
1 'polypeptide(L)' 'MDNMGKRSNPEVFQGNLKKKSYFEGWYHKIVDASEEHIYAIIPTIALNRKELTSHCAIQFFDAVNATTEYFKFPI' A
#
# COMPACT_ATOMS: atom_id res chain seq x y z
N MET A 1 0.00 16.86 21.46
CA MET A 1 -0.84 17.18 20.30
C MET A 1 -0.12 16.54 19.12
N ASP A 2 -0.54 15.47 18.44
CA ASP A 2 -1.87 14.98 18.13
C ASP A 2 -1.75 13.52 17.60
N ASN A 3 -1.98 12.51 18.47
CA ASN A 3 -1.96 11.08 18.10
C ASN A 3 -3.38 10.52 17.94
N MET A 4 -4.41 11.32 18.23
CA MET A 4 -5.81 10.89 18.13
C MET A 4 -6.29 10.91 16.67
N GLY A 5 -5.89 11.92 15.88
CA GLY A 5 -6.31 12.03 14.48
C GLY A 5 -5.86 10.86 13.58
N LYS A 6 -4.65 10.32 13.78
CA LYS A 6 -4.16 9.18 12.95
C LYS A 6 -4.85 7.86 13.26
N ARG A 7 -5.21 7.62 14.52
CA ARG A 7 -5.93 6.41 14.93
C ARG A 7 -7.32 6.32 14.34
N SER A 8 -7.99 7.46 14.13
CA SER A 8 -9.29 7.53 13.48
C SER A 8 -9.22 7.60 11.96
N ASN A 9 -8.04 7.86 11.38
CA ASN A 9 -7.81 8.07 9.96
C ASN A 9 -6.82 7.02 9.41
N PRO A 10 -7.23 5.74 9.29
CA PRO A 10 -6.35 4.65 8.87
C PRO A 10 -5.77 4.83 7.46
N GLU A 11 -6.38 5.66 6.62
CA GLU A 11 -5.90 6.04 5.29
C GLU A 11 -4.61 6.88 5.31
N VAL A 12 -4.30 7.50 6.44
CA VAL A 12 -3.07 8.30 6.59
C VAL A 12 -1.89 7.38 6.90
N PHE A 13 -0.70 7.69 6.38
CA PHE A 13 0.57 7.04 6.71
C PHE A 13 0.76 6.89 8.25
N GLN A 14 0.83 5.65 8.73
CA GLN A 14 0.93 5.34 10.16
C GLN A 14 2.39 5.15 10.63
N GLY A 15 3.32 4.90 9.71
CA GLY A 15 4.73 4.55 9.99
C GLY A 15 5.62 5.58 10.69
N ASN A 16 5.09 6.70 11.18
CA ASN A 16 5.86 7.76 11.84
C ASN A 16 6.64 7.29 13.10
N LEU A 17 6.17 6.22 13.77
CA LEU A 17 6.80 5.68 14.98
C LEU A 17 7.92 4.67 14.70
N LYS A 18 7.96 4.06 13.51
CA LYS A 18 9.01 3.12 13.08
C LYS A 18 9.56 3.54 11.72
N LYS A 19 10.60 4.35 11.72
CA LYS A 19 11.22 4.90 10.51
C LYS A 19 12.12 3.92 9.74
N LYS A 20 12.28 2.68 10.22
CA LYS A 20 13.12 1.63 9.63
C LYS A 20 12.49 0.26 9.83
N SER A 21 12.68 -0.64 8.87
CA SER A 21 12.07 -1.99 8.85
C SER A 21 10.56 -1.94 9.04
N TYR A 22 9.90 -1.08 8.27
CA TYR A 22 8.47 -0.83 8.34
C TYR A 22 7.84 -0.98 6.97
N PHE A 23 6.68 -1.62 6.92
CA PHE A 23 5.91 -1.81 5.72
C PHE A 23 4.43 -1.58 6.07
N GLU A 24 3.76 -0.77 5.27
CA GLU A 24 2.30 -0.64 5.31
C GLU A 24 1.75 -0.48 3.90
N GLY A 25 0.46 -0.79 3.76
CA GLY A 25 -0.26 -0.60 2.53
C GLY A 25 -1.77 -0.62 2.74
N TRP A 26 -2.48 -0.04 1.79
CA TRP A 26 -3.94 0.13 1.84
C TRP A 26 -4.60 -0.73 0.78
N TYR A 27 -5.39 -1.71 1.22
CA TYR A 27 -6.00 -2.67 0.32
C TYR A 27 -7.34 -2.15 -0.22
N HIS A 28 -7.37 -1.74 -1.48
CA HIS A 28 -8.60 -1.34 -2.17
C HIS A 28 -9.00 -2.43 -3.16
N LYS A 29 -10.04 -3.20 -2.83
CA LYS A 29 -10.63 -4.18 -3.74
C LYS A 29 -11.78 -3.55 -4.53
N ILE A 30 -11.79 -3.78 -5.83
CA ILE A 30 -12.80 -3.31 -6.77
C ILE A 30 -13.34 -4.54 -7.49
N VAL A 31 -14.66 -4.70 -7.46
CA VAL A 31 -15.38 -5.77 -8.14
C VAL A 31 -16.52 -5.11 -8.89
N ASP A 32 -16.58 -5.32 -10.20
CA ASP A 32 -17.70 -4.88 -10.99
C ASP A 32 -18.89 -5.86 -10.88
N ALA A 33 -20.06 -5.46 -11.38
CA ALA A 33 -21.28 -6.24 -11.19
C ALA A 33 -21.32 -7.54 -12.00
N SER A 34 -20.60 -7.62 -13.13
CA SER A 34 -20.50 -8.85 -13.93
C SER A 34 -19.41 -9.81 -13.43
N GLU A 35 -18.57 -9.37 -12.47
CA GLU A 35 -17.40 -10.08 -11.98
C GLU A 35 -16.34 -10.36 -13.06
N GLU A 36 -16.42 -9.66 -14.20
CA GLU A 36 -15.42 -9.73 -15.27
C GLU A 36 -14.18 -8.88 -14.94
N HIS A 37 -14.31 -7.95 -13.99
CA HIS A 37 -13.24 -7.06 -13.54
C HIS A 37 -13.11 -7.11 -12.01
N ILE A 38 -12.18 -7.96 -11.55
CA ILE A 38 -11.87 -8.13 -10.12
C ILE A 38 -10.45 -7.68 -9.87
N TYR A 39 -10.29 -6.48 -9.31
CA TYR A 39 -8.99 -5.87 -9.09
C TYR A 39 -8.71 -5.60 -7.62
N ALA A 40 -7.44 -5.63 -7.24
CA ALA A 40 -6.97 -4.97 -6.03
C ALA A 40 -5.85 -3.98 -6.35
N ILE A 41 -6.00 -2.75 -5.87
CA ILE A 41 -4.98 -1.70 -5.96
C ILE A 41 -4.48 -1.46 -4.55
N ILE A 42 -3.19 -1.64 -4.34
CA ILE A 42 -2.56 -1.58 -3.02
C ILE A 42 -1.40 -0.60 -3.09
N PRO A 43 -1.63 0.69 -2.76
CA PRO A 43 -0.55 1.62 -2.48
C PRO A 43 0.20 1.12 -1.24
N THR A 44 1.52 1.10 -1.31
CA THR A 44 2.40 0.61 -0.24
C THR A 44 3.59 1.54 -0.03
N ILE A 45 4.13 1.52 1.18
CA ILE A 45 5.41 2.13 1.52
C ILE A 45 6.26 1.12 2.29
N ALA A 46 7.49 0.93 1.83
CA ALA A 46 8.48 0.04 2.42
C ALA A 46 9.69 0.86 2.90
N LEU A 47 9.80 1.09 4.20
CA LEU A 47 10.95 1.72 4.85
C LEU A 47 11.95 0.65 5.27
N ASN A 48 13.02 0.50 4.52
CA ASN A 48 14.04 -0.51 4.76
C ASN A 48 15.14 -0.02 5.70
N ARG A 49 15.99 -0.93 6.20
CA ARG A 49 17.14 -0.52 7.03
C ARG A 49 18.14 0.33 6.25
N LYS A 50 18.33 0.01 4.97
CA LYS A 50 19.13 0.80 4.03
C LYS A 50 18.18 1.73 3.28
N GLU A 51 18.34 3.03 3.48
CA GLU A 51 17.46 4.05 2.90
C GLU A 51 17.35 3.93 1.38
N LEU A 52 18.46 3.67 0.69
CA LEU A 52 18.52 3.44 -0.77
C LEU A 52 17.62 2.30 -1.28
N THR A 53 17.22 1.37 -0.41
CA THR A 53 16.32 0.26 -0.78
C THR A 53 14.86 0.52 -0.41
N SER A 54 14.58 1.63 0.29
CA SER A 54 13.21 2.02 0.63
C SER A 54 12.51 2.54 -0.62
N HIS A 55 11.22 2.27 -0.74
CA HIS A 55 10.43 2.64 -1.91
C HIS A 55 8.95 2.76 -1.54
N CYS A 56 8.24 3.57 -2.30
CA CYS A 56 6.79 3.47 -2.42
C CYS A 56 6.47 2.52 -3.57
N ALA A 57 5.29 1.92 -3.58
CA ALA A 57 4.84 1.15 -4.72
C ALA A 57 3.32 1.16 -4.86
N ILE A 58 2.86 0.90 -6.08
CA ILE A 58 1.51 0.45 -6.35
C ILE A 58 1.61 -1.03 -6.69
N GLN A 59 1.06 -1.89 -5.83
CA GLN A 59 0.84 -3.29 -6.16
C GLN A 59 -0.55 -3.42 -6.77
N PHE A 60 -0.61 -3.97 -7.99
CA PHE A 60 -1.85 -4.22 -8.71
C PHE A 60 -2.06 -5.72 -8.82
N PHE A 61 -3.26 -6.18 -8.50
CA PHE A 61 -3.68 -7.57 -8.63
C PHE A 61 -4.90 -7.64 -9.54
N ASP A 62 -4.80 -8.43 -10.59
CA ASP A 62 -5.92 -8.83 -11.42
C ASP A 62 -6.30 -10.27 -11.05
N ALA A 63 -7.43 -10.41 -10.38
CA ALA A 63 -7.86 -11.71 -9.86
C ALA A 63 -8.46 -12.61 -10.94
N VAL A 64 -8.98 -12.04 -12.03
CA VAL A 64 -9.56 -12.80 -13.15
C VAL A 64 -8.44 -13.46 -13.94
N ASN A 65 -7.37 -12.71 -14.23
CA ASN A 65 -6.20 -13.22 -14.95
C ASN A 65 -5.13 -13.83 -14.03
N ALA A 66 -5.31 -13.74 -12.71
CA ALA A 66 -4.36 -14.17 -11.68
C ALA A 66 -2.95 -13.56 -11.83
N THR A 67 -2.88 -12.29 -12.26
CA THR A 67 -1.60 -11.58 -12.43
C THR A 67 -1.35 -10.59 -11.31
N THR A 68 -0.08 -10.30 -11.05
CA THR A 68 0.33 -9.28 -10.09
C THR A 68 1.43 -8.43 -10.68
N GLU A 69 1.27 -7.12 -10.58
CA GLU A 69 2.28 -6.13 -10.97
C GLU A 69 2.69 -5.30 -9.76
N TYR A 70 3.94 -4.85 -9.75
CA TYR A 70 4.52 -4.11 -8.64
C TYR A 70 5.31 -2.92 -9.17
N PHE A 71 4.66 -1.76 -9.22
CA PHE A 71 5.22 -0.53 -9.75
C PHE A 71 5.96 0.21 -8.64
N LYS A 72 7.29 0.25 -8.69
CA LYS A 72 8.14 0.89 -7.67
C LYS A 72 8.36 2.37 -7.98
N PHE A 73 8.33 3.18 -6.93
CA PHE A 73 8.62 4.61 -6.93
C PHE A 73 9.64 4.96 -5.83
N PRO A 74 10.51 5.94 -6.05
CA PRO A 74 11.36 6.47 -4.98
C PRO A 74 10.51 7.10 -3.86
N ILE A 75 11.05 7.11 -2.64
CA ILE A 75 10.52 7.87 -1.49
C ILE A 75 11.05 9.30 -1.52
#